data_AF-A0A2E2WUH2-F1
#
_entry.id   AF-A0A2E2WUH2-F1
#
_cell.length_a   1.000
_cell.length_b   1.000
_cell.length_c   1.000
_cell.angle_alpha   90.00
_cell.angle_beta   90.00
_cell.angle_gamma   90.00
#
_symmetry.space_group_name_H-M   'P 1'
#
loop_
_entity.id
_entity.type
_entity.pdbx_description
1 polymer ?
#
loop_
_entity_poly.entity_id
_entity_poly.type
_entity_poly.pdbx_seq_one_letter_code
_entity_poly.pdbx_strand_id
1 'polypeptide(L)'
;MTFSINNFDFDDINSSFFIAEIGNNHNGSIEDAMKMIDMAKDAGADCVKFQMRNMDSLYRKKSLKKDGDDLGSEYIIDLLKRFELSLDEHKKLFEYCKKINITYMCTPWDKPSIKILEGFGVDAYKVASADLTNLPLLDQLIATKKPLILSTGMSEFDEIVNSVTYLKNKNAKFCLLHCNSTYPAPIEDINLAWIGKLISLHPFIGYSGHERGISISLAARAMGARIIERHFTLDRNMEGPDHAASLEYNDLKNLINGIKEINKSIGNIEGVKLSQGQMINKENLSKSLMAARNIKKGQQITSGLVKVASPGQGLSPQRFNDLIGKYAIRNIEEEDFFYQSDIDGHRAAPKDYKFLHPWGLPVRYHDFQYYNKKVNPDLFEFHLSYSDLDLNPDKYLEKYENNFVVHAPELFINSHLMDLASPDESYRKISLKETQRVINMTRNLKRHFPSTDNPLIVANIGGISMDNLIPKIELDDYYNRFGNSLLELDTEGVEIIPQTMAPFPWHFGGQRYQNLFVHPDEIVEWCEKFNLRMCFDISHSMLACNHFNYDFYEFATKIAPITAHLHIGDALGVNGEGLQVGDGEIDFVKLSEILNELCPKSSFIPEIWQGHKNGGEGFWVALDRLNNLL
;
A
#
# COMPACT_ATOMS: atom_id res chain seq x y z
N MET A 1 7.59 25.62 -5.56
CA MET A 1 6.58 26.23 -6.45
C MET A 1 5.51 25.18 -6.58
N THR A 2 4.28 25.45 -6.13
CA THR A 2 3.17 24.51 -6.34
C THR A 2 2.72 24.64 -7.80
N PHE A 3 2.68 23.53 -8.51
CA PHE A 3 2.09 23.42 -9.86
C PHE A 3 0.92 22.47 -9.74
N SER A 4 -0.27 22.92 -10.13
CA SER A 4 -1.49 22.12 -10.09
C SER A 4 -2.32 22.36 -11.33
N ILE A 5 -3.06 21.34 -11.75
CA ILE A 5 -4.09 21.44 -12.79
C ILE A 5 -5.35 20.86 -12.16
N ASN A 6 -6.38 21.69 -12.01
CA ASN A 6 -7.56 21.35 -11.22
C ASN A 6 -7.17 20.90 -9.80
N ASN A 7 -7.58 19.70 -9.41
CA ASN A 7 -7.29 19.13 -8.10
C ASN A 7 -6.02 18.26 -8.11
N PHE A 8 -5.32 18.15 -9.24
CA PHE A 8 -4.11 17.35 -9.32
C PHE A 8 -2.91 18.16 -8.83
N ASP A 9 -2.30 17.70 -7.75
CA ASP A 9 -1.09 18.27 -7.18
C ASP A 9 0.16 17.57 -7.75
N PHE A 10 0.97 18.31 -8.48
CA PHE A 10 2.19 17.76 -9.06
C PHE A 10 3.34 17.66 -8.06
N ASP A 11 3.20 18.14 -6.82
CA ASP A 11 4.22 17.98 -5.78
C ASP A 11 4.27 16.55 -5.23
N ASP A 12 3.17 15.79 -5.28
CA ASP A 12 3.17 14.37 -4.95
C ASP A 12 3.88 13.52 -6.02
N ILE A 13 5.04 12.99 -5.67
CA ILE A 13 5.89 12.17 -6.54
C ILE A 13 5.25 10.83 -6.92
N ASN A 14 4.28 10.37 -6.13
CA ASN A 14 3.57 9.11 -6.32
C ASN A 14 2.31 9.28 -7.16
N SER A 15 1.94 10.51 -7.54
CA SER A 15 0.78 10.78 -8.38
C SER A 15 1.14 10.81 -9.88
N SER A 16 0.15 10.65 -10.76
CA SER A 16 0.32 10.86 -12.21
C SER A 16 -0.95 11.43 -12.84
N PHE A 17 -0.78 12.33 -13.80
CA PHE A 17 -1.86 12.97 -14.56
C PHE A 17 -1.88 12.46 -15.99
N PHE A 18 -3.01 11.92 -16.43
CA PHE A 18 -3.15 11.26 -17.72
C PHE A 18 -3.93 12.11 -18.72
N ILE A 19 -3.35 12.29 -19.90
CA ILE A 19 -3.96 13.03 -21.00
C ILE A 19 -4.22 12.07 -22.16
N ALA A 20 -5.50 11.82 -22.45
CA ALA A 20 -5.94 11.18 -23.68
C ALA A 20 -6.04 12.24 -24.78
N GLU A 21 -5.05 12.28 -25.67
CA GLU A 21 -5.03 13.20 -26.81
C GLU A 21 -5.96 12.68 -27.91
N ILE A 22 -7.16 13.28 -28.00
CA ILE A 22 -8.09 13.02 -29.09
C ILE A 22 -7.59 13.71 -30.36
N GLY A 23 -7.02 14.92 -30.22
CA GLY A 23 -6.46 15.66 -31.35
C GLY A 23 -7.50 15.85 -32.46
N ASN A 24 -7.24 15.28 -33.64
CA ASN A 24 -8.17 15.23 -34.78
C ASN A 24 -8.72 13.81 -35.08
N ASN A 25 -8.49 12.82 -34.20
CA ASN A 25 -8.94 11.43 -34.39
C ASN A 25 -10.46 11.24 -34.31
N HIS A 26 -11.21 12.32 -34.06
CA HIS A 26 -12.65 12.36 -34.24
C HIS A 26 -13.05 12.56 -35.71
N ASN A 27 -12.11 12.81 -36.63
CA ASN A 27 -12.34 12.91 -38.07
C ASN A 27 -13.47 13.88 -38.48
N GLY A 28 -13.64 14.98 -37.73
CA GLY A 28 -14.73 15.95 -37.95
C GLY A 28 -16.10 15.54 -37.40
N SER A 29 -16.22 14.42 -36.69
CA SER A 29 -17.46 13.91 -36.10
C SER A 29 -17.52 14.23 -34.60
N ILE A 30 -18.47 15.10 -34.20
CA ILE A 30 -18.73 15.35 -32.77
C ILE A 30 -19.21 14.09 -32.04
N GLU A 31 -19.92 13.19 -32.73
CA GLU A 31 -20.42 11.94 -32.14
C GLU A 31 -19.26 11.03 -31.76
N ASP A 32 -18.26 10.90 -32.63
CA ASP A 32 -17.05 10.13 -32.34
C ASP A 32 -16.22 10.79 -31.24
N ALA A 33 -16.09 12.13 -31.25
CA ALA A 33 -15.44 12.86 -30.17
C ALA A 33 -16.10 12.60 -28.80
N MET A 34 -17.43 12.62 -28.72
CA MET A 34 -18.18 12.32 -27.50
C MET A 34 -17.96 10.88 -27.02
N LYS A 35 -17.99 9.92 -27.95
CA LYS A 35 -17.70 8.51 -27.65
C LYS A 35 -16.28 8.32 -27.12
N MET A 36 -15.31 9.00 -27.71
CA MET A 36 -13.92 8.95 -27.26
C MET A 36 -13.74 9.57 -25.87
N ILE A 37 -14.48 10.63 -25.55
CA ILE A 37 -14.50 11.21 -24.20
C ILE A 37 -14.99 10.18 -23.17
N ASP A 38 -16.11 9.51 -23.46
CA ASP A 38 -16.68 8.50 -22.56
C ASP A 38 -15.69 7.33 -22.34
N MET A 39 -15.07 6.84 -23.40
CA MET A 39 -14.10 5.74 -23.34
C MET A 39 -12.82 6.14 -22.60
N ALA A 40 -12.31 7.37 -22.80
CA ALA A 40 -11.14 7.86 -22.09
C ALA A 40 -11.41 8.01 -20.58
N LYS A 41 -12.59 8.54 -20.22
CA LYS A 41 -13.02 8.65 -18.83
C LYS A 41 -13.15 7.27 -18.18
N ASP A 42 -13.80 6.32 -18.85
CA ASP A 42 -13.97 4.95 -18.34
C ASP A 42 -12.63 4.20 -18.19
N ALA A 43 -11.67 4.44 -19.10
CA ALA A 43 -10.30 3.95 -18.96
C ALA A 43 -9.54 4.57 -17.77
N GLY A 44 -10.05 5.68 -17.22
CA GLY A 44 -9.51 6.37 -16.06
C GLY A 44 -8.60 7.55 -16.37
N ALA A 45 -8.71 8.16 -17.56
CA ALA A 45 -7.96 9.36 -17.90
C ALA A 45 -8.49 10.58 -17.14
N ASP A 46 -7.59 11.48 -16.72
CA ASP A 46 -7.95 12.72 -16.00
C ASP A 46 -8.38 13.84 -16.96
N CYS A 47 -7.88 13.76 -18.19
CA CYS A 47 -7.96 14.82 -19.19
C CYS A 47 -8.15 14.24 -20.59
N VAL A 48 -9.05 14.86 -21.35
CA VAL A 48 -9.17 14.69 -22.79
C VAL A 48 -8.68 15.96 -23.47
N LYS A 49 -7.81 15.81 -24.47
CA LYS A 49 -7.18 16.94 -25.15
C LYS A 49 -7.54 17.01 -26.63
N PHE A 50 -7.84 18.22 -27.08
CA PHE A 50 -8.15 18.58 -28.46
C PHE A 50 -7.14 19.59 -29.00
N GLN A 51 -7.24 19.93 -30.28
CA GLN A 51 -6.44 20.96 -30.93
C GLN A 51 -7.36 22.00 -31.57
N MET A 52 -6.97 23.28 -31.52
CA MET A 52 -7.75 24.37 -32.11
C MET A 52 -6.84 25.30 -32.88
N ARG A 53 -7.26 25.61 -34.11
CA ARG A 53 -6.52 26.44 -35.05
C ARG A 53 -7.45 27.47 -35.68
N ASN A 54 -6.89 28.60 -36.08
CA ASN A 54 -7.49 29.51 -37.02
C ASN A 54 -6.68 29.47 -38.30
N MET A 55 -7.17 28.69 -39.28
CA MET A 55 -6.47 28.37 -40.52
C MET A 55 -5.95 29.61 -41.27
N ASP A 56 -6.73 30.69 -41.32
CA ASP A 56 -6.36 31.95 -42.00
C ASP A 56 -5.22 32.70 -41.30
N SER A 57 -5.11 32.59 -39.98
CA SER A 57 -4.06 33.24 -39.21
C SER A 57 -2.76 32.42 -39.17
N LEU A 58 -2.89 31.09 -39.20
CA LEU A 58 -1.79 30.16 -38.96
C LEU A 58 -1.06 29.77 -40.25
N TYR A 59 -1.78 29.58 -41.35
CA TYR A 59 -1.20 29.10 -42.62
C TYR A 59 -1.11 30.22 -43.66
N ARG A 60 -0.11 30.13 -44.54
CA ARG A 60 0.06 31.10 -45.62
C ARG A 60 -1.14 31.03 -46.58
N LYS A 61 -1.61 32.18 -47.07
CA LYS A 61 -2.72 32.24 -48.04
C LYS A 61 -2.47 31.41 -49.30
N LYS A 62 -1.21 31.24 -49.73
CA LYS A 62 -0.84 30.38 -50.87
C LYS A 62 -1.03 28.90 -50.55
N SER A 63 -0.59 28.47 -49.36
CA SER A 63 -0.79 27.13 -48.82
C SER A 63 -2.27 26.73 -48.80
N LEU A 64 -3.12 27.62 -48.29
CA LEU A 64 -4.56 27.39 -48.23
C LEU A 64 -5.23 27.26 -49.61
N LYS A 65 -4.62 27.83 -50.66
CA LYS A 65 -5.05 27.80 -52.05
C LYS A 65 -4.41 26.69 -52.88
N LYS A 66 -3.53 25.85 -52.30
CA LYS A 66 -2.76 24.81 -53.00
C LYS A 66 -1.95 25.38 -54.19
N ASP A 67 -1.29 26.52 -53.97
CA ASP A 67 -0.51 27.25 -54.99
C ASP A 67 1.00 27.21 -54.68
N GLY A 68 1.63 26.07 -54.97
CA GLY A 68 3.08 25.88 -54.94
C GLY A 68 3.69 25.54 -53.58
N ASP A 69 2.99 24.74 -52.75
CA ASP A 69 3.48 24.27 -51.46
C ASP A 69 4.10 22.86 -51.52
N ASP A 70 4.87 22.50 -50.51
CA ASP A 70 5.40 21.14 -50.38
C ASP A 70 4.26 20.15 -50.08
N LEU A 71 4.33 18.94 -50.67
CA LEU A 71 3.31 17.89 -50.57
C LEU A 71 2.87 17.59 -49.12
N GLY A 72 3.81 17.62 -48.17
CA GLY A 72 3.51 17.39 -46.76
C GLY A 72 2.61 18.47 -46.15
N SER A 73 2.82 19.74 -46.51
CA SER A 73 1.98 20.85 -46.04
C SER A 73 0.58 20.78 -46.66
N GLU A 74 0.49 20.43 -47.95
CA GLU A 74 -0.80 20.24 -48.62
C GLU A 74 -1.61 19.10 -48.01
N TYR A 75 -0.98 17.96 -47.73
CA TYR A 75 -1.60 16.79 -47.08
C TYR A 75 -2.18 17.14 -45.70
N ILE A 76 -1.40 17.80 -44.84
CA ILE A 76 -1.85 18.17 -43.49
C ILE A 76 -2.97 19.20 -43.54
N ILE A 77 -2.85 20.25 -44.37
CA ILE A 77 -3.89 21.28 -44.50
C ILE A 77 -5.21 20.68 -45.00
N ASP A 78 -5.15 19.71 -45.91
CA ASP A 78 -6.34 19.02 -46.42
C ASP A 78 -7.08 18.26 -45.32
N LEU A 79 -6.35 17.47 -44.52
CA LEU A 79 -6.91 16.74 -43.39
C LEU A 79 -7.48 17.67 -42.32
N LEU A 80 -6.76 18.74 -41.97
CA LEU A 80 -7.23 19.73 -40.99
C LEU A 80 -8.55 20.35 -41.43
N LYS A 81 -8.67 20.77 -42.70
CA LYS A 81 -9.93 21.34 -43.22
C LYS A 81 -11.10 20.37 -43.17
N ARG A 82 -10.85 19.05 -43.26
CA ARG A 82 -11.91 18.02 -43.21
C ARG A 82 -12.30 17.66 -41.78
N PHE A 83 -11.34 17.64 -40.87
CA PHE A 83 -11.53 17.09 -39.53
C PHE A 83 -11.71 18.14 -38.44
N GLU A 84 -11.45 19.42 -38.71
CA GLU A 84 -11.63 20.50 -37.75
C GLU A 84 -13.10 20.64 -37.32
N LEU A 85 -13.33 20.64 -36.00
CA LEU A 85 -14.65 20.89 -35.42
C LEU A 85 -14.94 22.38 -35.39
N SER A 86 -16.22 22.72 -35.51
CA SER A 86 -16.69 24.09 -35.34
C SER A 86 -16.54 24.57 -33.89
N LEU A 87 -16.56 25.89 -33.71
CA LEU A 87 -16.55 26.52 -32.38
C LEU A 87 -17.70 26.03 -31.49
N ASP A 88 -18.90 25.88 -32.05
CA ASP A 88 -20.08 25.42 -31.32
C ASP A 88 -19.93 23.96 -30.89
N GLU A 89 -19.28 23.13 -31.70
CA GLU A 89 -18.98 21.73 -31.35
C GLU A 89 -17.94 21.65 -30.23
N HIS A 90 -16.85 22.41 -30.32
CA HIS A 90 -15.89 22.51 -29.21
C HIS A 90 -16.53 22.99 -27.91
N LYS A 91 -17.45 23.96 -27.98
CA LYS A 91 -18.19 24.43 -26.81
C LYS A 91 -19.07 23.33 -26.20
N LYS A 92 -19.77 22.55 -27.03
CA LYS A 92 -20.56 21.39 -26.57
C LYS A 92 -19.68 20.33 -25.90
N LEU A 93 -18.52 20.02 -26.48
CA LEU A 93 -17.57 19.06 -25.91
C LEU A 93 -17.03 19.55 -24.55
N PHE A 94 -16.68 20.83 -24.44
CA PHE A 94 -16.27 21.44 -23.18
C PHE A 94 -17.35 21.34 -22.10
N GLU A 95 -18.60 21.70 -22.42
CA GLU A 95 -19.74 21.58 -21.50
C GLU A 95 -20.02 20.12 -21.10
N TYR A 96 -19.86 19.19 -22.04
CA TYR A 96 -20.00 17.76 -21.77
C TYR A 96 -18.93 17.23 -20.81
N CYS A 97 -17.65 17.57 -21.05
CA CYS A 97 -16.55 17.19 -20.17
C CYS A 97 -16.78 17.67 -18.73
N LYS A 98 -17.25 18.91 -18.58
CA LYS A 98 -17.62 19.49 -17.28
C LYS A 98 -18.76 18.72 -16.61
N LYS A 99 -19.80 18.35 -17.36
CA LYS A 99 -20.95 17.57 -16.85
C LYS A 99 -20.52 16.21 -16.31
N ILE A 100 -19.58 15.54 -16.98
CA ILE A 100 -19.11 14.22 -16.58
C ILE A 100 -17.85 14.26 -15.71
N ASN A 101 -17.37 15.44 -15.31
CA ASN A 101 -16.19 15.60 -14.46
C ASN A 101 -14.89 14.97 -15.03
N ILE A 102 -14.58 15.29 -16.30
CA ILE A 102 -13.26 15.06 -16.90
C ILE A 102 -12.70 16.39 -17.40
N THR A 103 -11.39 16.59 -17.30
CA THR A 103 -10.77 17.86 -17.73
C THR A 103 -10.79 17.96 -19.25
N TYR A 104 -11.35 19.07 -19.76
CA TYR A 104 -11.19 19.43 -21.16
C TYR A 104 -9.92 20.29 -21.31
N MET A 105 -9.00 19.85 -22.15
CA MET A 105 -7.82 20.63 -22.52
C MET A 105 -7.78 20.84 -24.02
N CYS A 106 -7.16 21.94 -24.44
CA CYS A 106 -6.95 22.20 -25.85
C CYS A 106 -5.57 22.81 -26.10
N THR A 107 -4.96 22.43 -27.22
CA THR A 107 -3.71 23.01 -27.73
C THR A 107 -4.07 24.15 -28.70
N PRO A 108 -3.95 25.43 -28.31
CA PRO A 108 -4.12 26.55 -29.23
C PRO A 108 -2.85 26.74 -30.06
N TRP A 109 -3.00 26.79 -31.38
CA TRP A 109 -1.87 27.05 -32.29
C TRP A 109 -1.67 28.53 -32.62
N ASP A 110 -2.61 29.38 -32.21
CA ASP A 110 -2.64 30.79 -32.56
C ASP A 110 -3.41 31.63 -31.55
N LYS A 111 -3.22 32.96 -31.65
CA LYS A 111 -3.85 33.94 -30.76
C LYS A 111 -5.38 33.94 -30.81
N PRO A 112 -6.06 33.85 -31.97
CA PRO A 112 -7.51 33.67 -32.02
C PRO A 112 -8.01 32.48 -31.19
N SER A 113 -7.33 31.33 -31.29
CA SER A 113 -7.66 30.12 -30.55
C SER A 113 -7.50 30.30 -29.04
N ILE A 114 -6.45 31.01 -28.57
CA ILE A 114 -6.30 31.38 -27.15
C ILE A 114 -7.52 32.19 -26.66
N LYS A 115 -7.95 33.19 -27.45
CA LYS A 115 -9.09 34.05 -27.08
C LYS A 115 -10.39 33.26 -26.94
N ILE A 116 -10.60 32.28 -27.82
CA ILE A 116 -11.76 31.38 -27.75
C ILE A 116 -11.71 30.54 -26.46
N LEU A 117 -10.57 29.91 -26.17
CA LEU A 117 -10.40 29.04 -25.01
C LEU A 117 -10.49 29.80 -23.68
N GLU A 118 -10.05 31.06 -23.64
CA GLU A 118 -10.29 31.96 -22.50
C GLU A 118 -11.80 32.20 -22.27
N GLY A 119 -12.59 32.28 -23.35
CA GLY A 119 -14.04 32.36 -23.28
C GLY A 119 -14.71 31.09 -22.75
N PHE A 120 -14.09 29.93 -22.91
CA PHE A 120 -14.54 28.68 -22.29
C PHE A 120 -14.15 28.59 -20.81
N GLY A 121 -13.01 29.18 -20.45
CA GLY A 121 -12.47 29.10 -19.09
C GLY A 121 -11.70 27.81 -18.82
N VAL A 122 -10.91 27.33 -19.78
CA VAL A 122 -10.06 26.14 -19.61
C VAL A 122 -9.05 26.31 -18.48
N ASP A 123 -8.67 25.23 -17.78
CA ASP A 123 -7.84 25.34 -16.57
C ASP A 123 -6.34 25.41 -16.85
N ALA A 124 -5.90 24.89 -18.00
CA ALA A 124 -4.50 24.85 -18.41
C ALA A 124 -4.37 24.78 -19.93
N TYR A 125 -3.17 25.05 -20.45
CA TYR A 125 -2.87 24.96 -21.88
C TYR A 125 -1.78 23.93 -22.16
N LYS A 126 -1.98 23.17 -23.23
CA LYS A 126 -0.90 22.44 -23.88
C LYS A 126 -0.20 23.36 -24.88
N VAL A 127 1.13 23.35 -24.88
CA VAL A 127 1.96 23.92 -25.94
C VAL A 127 2.54 22.78 -26.76
N ALA A 128 2.30 22.81 -28.08
CA ALA A 128 2.83 21.83 -29.01
C ALA A 128 4.36 21.93 -29.11
N SER A 129 5.02 20.82 -29.45
CA SER A 129 6.47 20.79 -29.73
C SER A 129 6.89 21.87 -30.74
N ALA A 130 6.08 22.09 -31.78
CA ALA A 130 6.31 23.09 -32.82
C ALA A 130 6.29 24.55 -32.30
N ASP A 131 5.69 24.80 -31.15
CA ASP A 131 5.53 26.13 -30.56
C ASP A 131 6.42 26.38 -29.33
N LEU A 132 7.30 25.43 -28.98
CA LEU A 132 8.23 25.62 -27.84
C LEU A 132 9.08 26.89 -28.03
N THR A 133 9.58 27.11 -29.25
CA THR A 133 10.43 28.24 -29.60
C THR A 133 9.63 29.50 -30.00
N ASN A 134 8.30 29.42 -30.04
CA ASN A 134 7.41 30.51 -30.43
C ASN A 134 7.16 31.46 -29.26
N LEU A 135 8.20 32.22 -28.87
CA LEU A 135 8.14 33.15 -27.73
C LEU A 135 6.96 34.15 -27.80
N PRO A 136 6.58 34.71 -28.97
CA PRO A 136 5.39 35.58 -29.06
C PRO A 136 4.09 34.89 -28.66
N LEU A 137 3.89 33.62 -29.03
CA LEU A 137 2.72 32.84 -28.60
C LEU A 137 2.79 32.53 -27.11
N LEU A 138 3.97 32.14 -26.61
CA LEU A 138 4.20 31.91 -25.18
C LEU A 138 3.87 33.16 -24.36
N ASP A 139 4.23 34.36 -24.81
CA ASP A 139 3.89 35.61 -24.12
C ASP A 139 2.37 35.79 -23.97
N GLN A 140 1.58 35.42 -24.98
CA GLN A 140 0.11 35.46 -24.88
C GLN A 140 -0.42 34.42 -23.89
N LEU A 141 0.13 33.20 -23.91
CA LEU A 141 -0.26 32.13 -22.98
C LEU A 141 0.11 32.47 -21.53
N ILE A 142 1.31 32.99 -21.29
CA ILE A 142 1.77 33.44 -19.97
C ILE A 142 0.86 34.53 -19.41
N ALA A 143 0.36 35.44 -20.26
CA ALA A 143 -0.53 36.52 -19.84
C ALA A 143 -1.87 36.02 -19.26
N THR A 144 -2.31 34.80 -19.61
CA THR A 144 -3.50 34.15 -19.03
C THR A 144 -3.28 33.71 -17.57
N LYS A 145 -2.01 33.61 -17.13
CA LYS A 145 -1.57 33.12 -15.81
C LYS A 145 -1.94 31.65 -15.52
N LYS A 146 -2.37 30.91 -16.52
CA LYS A 146 -2.74 29.49 -16.41
C LYS A 146 -1.50 28.58 -16.53
N PRO A 147 -1.52 27.38 -15.92
CA PRO A 147 -0.51 26.35 -16.13
C PRO A 147 -0.28 26.01 -17.61
N LEU A 148 0.99 25.83 -17.98
CA LEU A 148 1.42 25.47 -19.33
C LEU A 148 2.11 24.08 -19.36
N ILE A 149 1.68 23.21 -20.25
CA ILE A 149 2.28 21.88 -20.48
C ILE A 149 3.02 21.91 -21.82
N LEU A 150 4.35 22.01 -21.80
CA LEU A 150 5.14 22.19 -23.02
C LEU A 150 5.77 20.87 -23.46
N SER A 151 5.52 20.42 -24.69
CA SER A 151 6.29 19.32 -25.28
C SER A 151 7.60 19.84 -25.82
N THR A 152 8.67 19.05 -25.70
CA THR A 152 10.03 19.44 -26.11
C THR A 152 10.53 18.69 -27.35
N GLY A 153 9.64 18.05 -28.11
CA GLY A 153 10.02 17.41 -29.37
C GLY A 153 10.44 18.45 -30.41
N MET A 154 11.19 18.04 -31.43
CA MET A 154 11.70 18.92 -32.50
C MET A 154 12.63 20.06 -32.03
N SER A 155 13.06 20.07 -30.78
CA SER A 155 13.92 21.13 -30.24
C SER A 155 15.26 20.59 -29.78
N GLU A 156 16.32 21.34 -30.08
CA GLU A 156 17.65 21.10 -29.53
C GLU A 156 17.73 21.54 -28.06
N PHE A 157 18.75 21.06 -27.34
CA PHE A 157 18.89 21.34 -25.91
C PHE A 157 18.95 22.85 -25.60
N ASP A 158 19.68 23.62 -26.40
CA ASP A 158 19.81 25.07 -26.19
C ASP A 158 18.50 25.82 -26.42
N GLU A 159 17.66 25.37 -27.34
CA GLU A 159 16.31 25.91 -27.57
C GLU A 159 15.38 25.65 -26.38
N ILE A 160 15.47 24.45 -25.80
CA ILE A 160 14.74 24.10 -24.57
C ILE A 160 15.22 24.98 -23.41
N VAL A 161 16.53 25.13 -23.22
CA VAL A 161 17.11 25.97 -22.16
C VAL A 161 16.66 27.43 -22.31
N ASN A 162 16.67 27.96 -23.53
CA ASN A 162 16.20 29.32 -23.81
C ASN A 162 14.73 29.51 -23.45
N SER A 163 13.87 28.57 -23.84
CA SER A 163 12.43 28.61 -23.57
C SER A 163 12.13 28.48 -22.08
N VAL A 164 12.83 27.57 -21.37
CA VAL A 164 12.74 27.40 -19.91
C VAL A 164 13.19 28.67 -19.19
N THR A 165 14.31 29.27 -19.60
CA THR A 165 14.82 30.51 -19.00
C THR A 165 13.82 31.65 -19.20
N TYR A 166 13.25 31.76 -20.40
CA TYR A 166 12.22 32.74 -20.72
C TYR A 166 10.99 32.59 -19.83
N LEU A 167 10.46 31.37 -19.70
CA LEU A 167 9.30 31.06 -18.84
C LEU A 167 9.57 31.38 -17.37
N LYS A 168 10.74 31.01 -16.86
CA LYS A 168 11.16 31.30 -15.48
C LYS A 168 11.26 32.81 -15.22
N ASN A 169 11.87 33.57 -16.14
CA ASN A 169 11.98 35.03 -16.01
C ASN A 169 10.63 35.74 -16.00
N LYS A 170 9.60 35.15 -16.61
CA LYS A 170 8.22 35.65 -16.62
C LYS A 170 7.37 35.10 -15.47
N ASN A 171 7.94 34.29 -14.57
CA ASN A 171 7.23 33.59 -13.50
C ASN A 171 6.03 32.75 -14.00
N ALA A 172 6.19 32.12 -15.17
CA ALA A 172 5.16 31.23 -15.72
C ALA A 172 5.04 29.95 -14.87
N LYS A 173 3.82 29.42 -14.76
CA LYS A 173 3.57 28.08 -14.21
C LYS A 173 3.66 27.07 -15.34
N PHE A 174 4.63 26.17 -15.32
CA PHE A 174 4.80 25.24 -16.43
C PHE A 174 5.35 23.88 -16.03
N CYS A 175 5.27 22.91 -16.95
CA CYS A 175 5.98 21.64 -16.92
C CYS A 175 6.50 21.30 -18.32
N LEU A 176 7.43 20.34 -18.40
CA LEU A 176 8.04 19.91 -19.66
C LEU A 176 7.70 18.45 -19.94
N LEU A 177 7.28 18.13 -21.17
CA LEU A 177 7.09 16.76 -21.61
C LEU A 177 8.20 16.35 -22.57
N HIS A 178 8.93 15.29 -22.21
CA HIS A 178 9.80 14.60 -23.16
C HIS A 178 8.94 14.04 -24.30
N CYS A 179 9.39 14.21 -25.53
CA CYS A 179 8.58 13.92 -26.71
C CYS A 179 9.47 13.66 -27.94
N ASN A 180 9.16 12.62 -28.71
CA ASN A 180 9.66 12.45 -30.07
C ASN A 180 8.49 12.68 -31.03
N SER A 181 8.53 13.73 -31.85
CA SER A 181 7.42 14.15 -32.72
C SER A 181 7.36 13.39 -34.06
N THR A 182 7.55 12.07 -34.03
CA THR A 182 7.36 11.18 -35.19
C THR A 182 6.18 10.24 -34.92
N TYR A 183 5.38 9.95 -35.94
CA TYR A 183 4.06 9.33 -35.78
C TYR A 183 3.91 8.12 -36.72
N PRO A 184 4.00 6.88 -36.22
CA PRO A 184 4.49 6.50 -34.90
C PRO A 184 6.01 6.60 -34.77
N ALA A 185 6.49 6.89 -33.56
CA ALA A 185 7.91 7.02 -33.26
C ALA A 185 8.61 5.64 -33.24
N PRO A 186 9.75 5.48 -33.96
CA PRO A 186 10.64 4.34 -33.77
C PRO A 186 11.14 4.29 -32.33
N ILE A 187 11.20 3.10 -31.73
CA ILE A 187 11.51 2.93 -30.30
C ILE A 187 12.94 3.40 -29.99
N GLU A 188 13.86 3.10 -30.90
CA GLU A 188 15.26 3.50 -30.88
C GLU A 188 15.49 5.01 -30.82
N ASP A 189 14.55 5.81 -31.33
CA ASP A 189 14.66 7.27 -31.41
C ASP A 189 14.03 7.98 -30.20
N ILE A 190 13.36 7.26 -29.30
CA ILE A 190 12.62 7.90 -28.20
C ILE A 190 13.58 8.49 -27.17
N ASN A 191 14.71 7.84 -26.88
CA ASN A 191 15.73 8.34 -25.95
C ASN A 191 15.19 8.73 -24.54
N LEU A 192 14.58 7.77 -23.82
CA LEU A 192 14.03 8.01 -22.47
C LEU A 192 15.07 8.54 -21.45
N ALA A 193 16.36 8.28 -21.65
CA ALA A 193 17.43 8.83 -20.81
C ALA A 193 17.42 10.36 -20.74
N TRP A 194 16.84 11.02 -21.76
CA TRP A 194 16.69 12.47 -21.80
C TRP A 194 15.77 13.03 -20.71
N ILE A 195 14.85 12.23 -20.16
CA ILE A 195 14.01 12.63 -19.02
C ILE A 195 14.90 13.09 -17.85
N GLY A 196 16.00 12.40 -17.56
CA GLY A 196 16.96 12.80 -16.53
C GLY A 196 17.57 14.18 -16.77
N LYS A 197 17.80 14.55 -18.04
CA LYS A 197 18.30 15.88 -18.41
C LYS A 197 17.22 16.95 -18.22
N LEU A 198 15.96 16.67 -18.60
CA LEU A 198 14.86 17.61 -18.37
C LEU A 198 14.62 17.84 -16.87
N ILE A 199 14.73 16.81 -16.03
CA ILE A 199 14.62 16.92 -14.56
C ILE A 199 15.63 17.95 -14.01
N SER A 200 16.84 18.01 -14.57
CA SER A 200 17.84 19.03 -14.17
C SER A 200 17.44 20.47 -14.52
N LEU A 201 16.54 20.67 -15.50
CA LEU A 201 16.02 21.98 -15.89
C LEU A 201 14.77 22.36 -15.11
N HIS A 202 13.92 21.39 -14.78
CA HIS A 202 12.62 21.63 -14.17
C HIS A 202 12.12 20.41 -13.37
N PRO A 203 11.51 20.57 -12.18
CA PRO A 203 11.07 19.44 -11.35
C PRO A 203 9.81 18.75 -11.89
N PHE A 204 8.92 19.49 -12.57
CA PHE A 204 7.69 18.94 -13.13
C PHE A 204 7.94 18.50 -14.57
N ILE A 205 8.17 17.20 -14.75
CA ILE A 205 8.44 16.55 -16.03
C ILE A 205 7.34 15.55 -16.34
N GLY A 206 7.04 15.37 -17.62
CA GLY A 206 6.18 14.31 -18.12
C GLY A 206 6.69 13.73 -19.44
N TYR A 207 5.83 12.97 -20.11
CA TYR A 207 6.11 12.28 -21.35
C TYR A 207 4.90 12.38 -22.29
N SER A 208 5.16 12.76 -23.53
CA SER A 208 4.20 12.78 -24.63
C SER A 208 4.64 11.73 -25.66
N GLY A 209 3.93 10.61 -25.68
CA GLY A 209 4.31 9.43 -26.43
C GLY A 209 3.59 9.29 -27.77
N HIS A 210 4.35 8.91 -28.79
CA HIS A 210 3.87 8.60 -30.15
C HIS A 210 4.34 7.22 -30.62
N GLU A 211 4.86 6.41 -29.70
CA GLU A 211 5.36 5.06 -29.95
C GLU A 211 4.24 4.03 -30.12
N ARG A 212 4.57 2.84 -30.62
CA ARG A 212 3.61 1.72 -30.63
C ARG A 212 3.59 1.04 -29.26
N GLY A 213 2.40 0.69 -28.77
CA GLY A 213 2.21 0.02 -27.48
C GLY A 213 2.45 0.95 -26.28
N ILE A 214 2.58 0.35 -25.09
CA ILE A 214 2.53 1.09 -23.81
C ILE A 214 3.84 1.02 -22.99
N SER A 215 4.76 0.13 -23.34
CA SER A 215 5.94 -0.19 -22.52
C SER A 215 6.83 1.03 -22.25
N ILE A 216 6.97 1.91 -23.23
CA ILE A 216 7.81 3.11 -23.13
C ILE A 216 7.16 4.15 -22.24
N SER A 217 5.84 4.33 -22.33
CA SER A 217 5.08 5.21 -21.44
C SER A 217 5.15 4.74 -19.97
N LEU A 218 5.08 3.43 -19.72
CA LEU A 218 5.29 2.83 -18.40
C LEU A 218 6.72 3.10 -17.88
N ALA A 219 7.73 2.90 -18.74
CA ALA A 219 9.12 3.17 -18.39
C ALA A 219 9.37 4.66 -18.11
N ALA A 220 8.78 5.57 -18.90
CA ALA A 220 8.88 7.00 -18.70
C ALA A 220 8.36 7.41 -17.32
N ARG A 221 7.24 6.82 -16.88
CA ARG A 221 6.71 7.03 -15.54
C ARG A 221 7.70 6.64 -14.45
N ALA A 222 8.28 5.44 -14.55
CA ALA A 222 9.29 4.94 -13.61
C ALA A 222 10.55 5.83 -13.58
N MET A 223 10.85 6.51 -14.69
CA MET A 223 11.97 7.47 -14.81
C MET A 223 11.64 8.88 -14.31
N GLY A 224 10.44 9.12 -13.76
CA GLY A 224 10.06 10.37 -13.10
C GLY A 224 9.06 11.24 -13.87
N ALA A 225 8.55 10.80 -15.02
CA ALA A 225 7.48 11.51 -15.71
C ALA A 225 6.16 11.44 -14.91
N ARG A 226 5.59 12.59 -14.56
CA ARG A 226 4.33 12.72 -13.78
C ARG A 226 3.10 13.03 -14.64
N ILE A 227 3.32 13.48 -15.88
CA ILE A 227 2.25 13.64 -16.87
C ILE A 227 2.51 12.63 -17.98
N ILE A 228 1.50 11.86 -18.36
CA ILE A 228 1.59 10.93 -19.48
C ILE A 228 0.51 11.31 -20.50
N GLU A 229 0.96 11.71 -21.68
CA GLU A 229 0.10 12.06 -22.82
C GLU A 229 0.26 11.03 -23.92
N ARG A 230 -0.85 10.46 -24.38
CA ARG A 230 -0.90 9.53 -25.51
C ARG A 230 -2.09 9.86 -26.40
N HIS A 231 -1.90 9.78 -27.72
CA HIS A 231 -3.02 9.84 -28.65
C HIS A 231 -3.99 8.69 -28.41
N PHE A 232 -5.27 8.96 -28.56
CA PHE A 232 -6.36 8.03 -28.34
C PHE A 232 -7.26 7.94 -29.58
N THR A 233 -7.72 6.75 -29.93
CA THR A 233 -8.54 6.50 -31.13
C THR A 233 -9.62 5.44 -30.89
N LEU A 234 -10.65 5.45 -31.72
CA LEU A 234 -11.64 4.37 -31.81
C LEU A 234 -11.09 3.16 -32.59
N ASP A 235 -10.31 3.42 -33.63
CA ASP A 235 -9.65 2.40 -34.48
C ASP A 235 -8.36 3.00 -35.06
N ARG A 236 -7.26 2.24 -35.01
CA ARG A 236 -5.95 2.66 -35.53
C ARG A 236 -5.85 2.65 -37.06
N ASN A 237 -6.80 2.02 -37.76
CA ASN A 237 -6.86 1.94 -39.21
C ASN A 237 -7.65 3.10 -39.86
N MET A 238 -8.24 3.99 -39.06
CA MET A 238 -8.95 5.16 -39.57
C MET A 238 -8.01 6.13 -40.29
N GLU A 239 -8.58 6.92 -41.20
CA GLU A 239 -7.82 7.90 -41.97
C GLU A 239 -7.32 9.03 -41.09
N GLY A 240 -6.01 9.27 -41.08
CA GLY A 240 -5.44 10.43 -40.38
C GLY A 240 -3.98 10.20 -40.02
N PRO A 241 -3.29 11.27 -39.62
CA PRO A 241 -1.85 11.20 -39.37
C PRO A 241 -1.52 10.51 -38.04
N ASP A 242 -2.47 10.51 -37.10
CA ASP A 242 -2.20 10.17 -35.71
C ASP A 242 -2.76 8.79 -35.29
N HIS A 243 -3.74 8.24 -36.01
CA HIS A 243 -4.38 6.95 -35.65
C HIS A 243 -3.38 5.81 -35.49
N ALA A 244 -2.35 5.75 -36.34
CA ALA A 244 -1.32 4.70 -36.27
C ALA A 244 -0.48 4.76 -34.98
N ALA A 245 -0.31 5.93 -34.38
CA ALA A 245 0.42 6.17 -33.13
C ALA A 245 -0.49 6.15 -31.88
N SER A 246 -1.80 6.12 -32.10
CA SER A 246 -2.83 6.20 -31.05
C SER A 246 -3.05 4.87 -30.35
N LEU A 247 -3.51 4.94 -29.10
CA LEU A 247 -3.99 3.82 -28.31
C LEU A 247 -5.50 3.65 -28.49
N GLU A 248 -5.95 2.40 -28.51
CA GLU A 248 -7.37 2.06 -28.37
C GLU A 248 -7.73 1.89 -26.89
N TYR A 249 -9.02 1.67 -26.59
CA TYR A 249 -9.53 1.62 -25.21
C TYR A 249 -8.77 0.67 -24.28
N ASN A 250 -8.54 -0.57 -24.71
CA ASN A 250 -7.86 -1.56 -23.87
C ASN A 250 -6.41 -1.18 -23.59
N ASP A 251 -5.71 -0.63 -24.57
CA ASP A 251 -4.32 -0.19 -24.39
C ASP A 251 -4.23 1.01 -23.44
N LEU A 252 -5.15 1.99 -23.58
CA LEU A 252 -5.22 3.14 -22.68
C LEU A 252 -5.50 2.70 -21.23
N LYS A 253 -6.49 1.81 -21.03
CA LYS A 253 -6.85 1.28 -19.72
C LYS A 253 -5.69 0.50 -19.09
N ASN A 254 -5.01 -0.33 -19.86
CA ASN A 254 -3.84 -1.08 -19.39
C ASN A 254 -2.67 -0.15 -19.03
N LEU A 255 -2.42 0.89 -19.81
CA LEU A 255 -1.40 1.90 -19.49
C LEU A 255 -1.70 2.61 -18.17
N ILE A 256 -2.94 3.06 -17.97
CA ILE A 256 -3.34 3.78 -16.76
C ILE A 256 -3.25 2.87 -15.53
N ASN A 257 -3.72 1.62 -15.63
CA ASN A 257 -3.61 0.65 -14.54
C ASN A 257 -2.15 0.33 -14.20
N GLY A 258 -1.31 0.08 -15.20
CA GLY A 258 0.12 -0.16 -15.00
C GLY A 258 0.83 1.02 -14.35
N ILE A 259 0.48 2.27 -14.71
CA ILE A 259 1.04 3.45 -14.05
C ILE A 259 0.54 3.58 -12.60
N LYS A 260 -0.72 3.23 -12.30
CA LYS A 260 -1.22 3.19 -10.92
C LYS A 260 -0.46 2.18 -10.05
N GLU A 261 -0.08 1.03 -10.60
CA GLU A 261 0.78 0.06 -9.93
C GLU A 261 2.19 0.63 -9.72
N ILE A 262 2.78 1.25 -10.75
CA ILE A 262 4.09 1.90 -10.66
C ILE A 262 4.08 2.99 -9.59
N ASN A 263 3.04 3.83 -9.54
CA ASN A 263 2.83 4.86 -8.52
C ASN A 263 2.92 4.31 -7.10
N LYS A 264 2.27 3.17 -6.84
CA LYS A 264 2.34 2.49 -5.54
C LYS A 264 3.73 1.93 -5.23
N SER A 265 4.52 1.59 -6.26
CA SER A 265 5.82 0.92 -6.12
C SER A 265 7.04 1.86 -6.02
N ILE A 266 6.91 3.13 -6.44
CA ILE A 266 8.03 4.08 -6.47
C ILE A 266 8.61 4.33 -5.07
N GLY A 267 7.76 4.40 -4.05
CA GLY A 267 8.19 4.55 -2.66
C GLY A 267 8.80 5.91 -2.34
N ASN A 268 9.75 5.94 -1.40
CA ASN A 268 10.43 7.15 -0.92
C ASN A 268 11.95 7.04 -1.13
N ILE A 269 12.58 8.15 -1.49
CA ILE A 269 14.03 8.27 -1.67
C ILE A 269 14.83 8.19 -0.34
N GLU A 270 14.17 8.37 0.80
CA GLU A 270 14.79 8.37 2.14
C GLU A 270 15.27 6.99 2.62
N GLY A 271 14.90 5.91 1.92
CA GLY A 271 15.47 4.58 2.11
C GLY A 271 14.44 3.47 2.29
N VAL A 272 14.93 2.22 2.23
CA VAL A 272 14.12 1.00 2.36
C VAL A 272 14.15 0.52 3.80
N LYS A 273 13.00 0.48 4.47
CA LYS A 273 12.80 -0.28 5.70
C LYS A 273 12.39 -1.71 5.34
N LEU A 274 12.82 -2.69 6.14
CA LEU A 274 12.41 -4.08 5.92
C LEU A 274 10.91 -4.20 6.21
N SER A 275 10.16 -4.82 5.30
CA SER A 275 8.78 -5.21 5.58
C SER A 275 8.73 -6.36 6.59
N GLN A 276 7.58 -6.56 7.23
CA GLN A 276 7.35 -7.69 8.14
C GLN A 276 7.68 -9.03 7.47
N GLY A 277 7.23 -9.25 6.23
CA GLY A 277 7.58 -10.45 5.46
C GLY A 277 9.09 -10.62 5.22
N GLN A 278 9.81 -9.51 4.97
CA GLN A 278 11.27 -9.55 4.89
C GLN A 278 11.92 -9.84 6.25
N MET A 279 11.37 -9.33 7.36
CA MET A 279 11.86 -9.63 8.71
C MET A 279 11.68 -11.11 9.06
N ILE A 280 10.53 -11.71 8.75
CA ILE A 280 10.27 -13.15 8.90
C ILE A 280 11.29 -13.97 8.10
N ASN A 281 11.48 -13.63 6.83
CA ASN A 281 12.44 -14.34 5.97
C ASN A 281 13.88 -14.14 6.45
N LYS A 282 14.23 -12.93 6.89
CA LYS A 282 15.54 -12.64 7.46
C LYS A 282 15.78 -13.50 8.69
N GLU A 283 14.80 -13.66 9.55
CA GLU A 283 14.91 -14.54 10.71
C GLU A 283 15.13 -16.00 10.31
N ASN A 284 14.28 -16.54 9.44
CA ASN A 284 14.36 -17.96 9.08
C ASN A 284 15.62 -18.32 8.27
N LEU A 285 16.12 -17.39 7.45
CA LEU A 285 17.17 -17.67 6.46
C LEU A 285 18.54 -17.08 6.82
N SER A 286 18.60 -16.03 7.65
CA SER A 286 19.86 -15.41 8.05
C SER A 286 20.56 -16.21 9.13
N LYS A 287 21.72 -15.71 9.55
CA LYS A 287 22.58 -16.32 10.55
C LYS A 287 22.71 -15.36 11.71
N SER A 288 22.97 -15.91 12.88
CA SER A 288 23.26 -15.16 14.09
C SER A 288 24.54 -15.65 14.74
N LEU A 289 25.08 -14.80 15.61
CA LEU A 289 26.08 -15.21 16.58
C LEU A 289 25.42 -16.08 17.63
N MET A 290 25.95 -17.28 17.84
CA MET A 290 25.52 -18.23 18.86
C MET A 290 26.70 -18.69 19.70
N ALA A 291 26.43 -19.10 20.94
CA ALA A 291 27.44 -19.74 21.76
C ALA A 291 27.84 -21.10 21.17
N ALA A 292 29.15 -21.30 20.98
CA ALA A 292 29.71 -22.56 20.52
C ALA A 292 29.79 -23.63 21.63
N ARG A 293 29.56 -23.21 22.88
CA ARG A 293 29.58 -24.02 24.12
C ARG A 293 29.06 -23.16 25.27
N ASN A 294 28.69 -23.78 26.39
CA ASN A 294 28.26 -23.07 27.60
C ASN A 294 29.26 -21.99 28.05
N ILE A 295 28.76 -20.79 28.34
CA ILE A 295 29.51 -19.63 28.84
C ILE A 295 28.89 -19.20 30.17
N LYS A 296 29.71 -19.15 31.23
CA LYS A 296 29.24 -18.73 32.55
C LYS A 296 29.16 -17.21 32.64
N LYS A 297 28.21 -16.70 33.44
CA LYS A 297 28.19 -15.27 33.81
C LYS A 297 29.56 -14.84 34.35
N GLY A 298 30.06 -13.71 33.87
CA GLY A 298 31.37 -13.16 34.21
C GLY A 298 32.55 -13.73 33.42
N GLN A 299 32.33 -14.70 32.52
CA GLN A 299 33.37 -15.22 31.64
C GLN A 299 33.59 -14.29 30.44
N GLN A 300 34.84 -14.11 30.01
CA GLN A 300 35.17 -13.34 28.81
C GLN A 300 34.77 -14.13 27.55
N ILE A 301 34.07 -13.46 26.63
CA ILE A 301 33.66 -14.01 25.34
C ILE A 301 34.84 -13.91 24.37
N THR A 302 35.33 -15.05 23.93
CA THR A 302 36.44 -15.18 22.98
C THR A 302 35.93 -15.72 21.64
N SER A 303 36.71 -15.57 20.56
CA SER A 303 36.29 -16.04 19.24
C SER A 303 35.93 -17.53 19.20
N GLY A 304 36.67 -18.37 19.95
CA GLY A 304 36.38 -19.80 20.06
C GLY A 304 35.15 -20.16 20.89
N LEU A 305 34.45 -19.18 21.48
CA LEU A 305 33.18 -19.35 22.18
C LEU A 305 31.98 -18.94 21.32
N VAL A 306 32.21 -18.42 20.11
CA VAL A 306 31.16 -17.90 19.23
C VAL A 306 31.18 -18.67 17.93
N LYS A 307 30.02 -19.18 17.51
CA LYS A 307 29.79 -19.76 16.18
C LYS A 307 28.76 -18.92 15.42
N VAL A 308 28.77 -19.05 14.09
CA VAL A 308 27.79 -18.43 13.20
C VAL A 308 26.89 -19.52 12.64
N ALA A 309 25.60 -19.48 12.93
CA ALA A 309 24.63 -20.45 12.44
C ALA A 309 23.23 -19.83 12.29
N SER A 310 22.37 -20.50 11.53
CA SER A 310 20.95 -20.15 11.38
C SER A 310 20.14 -20.65 12.59
N PRO A 311 19.00 -20.02 12.94
CA PRO A 311 18.35 -18.88 12.29
C PRO A 311 18.95 -17.51 12.68
N GLY A 312 18.50 -16.45 12.01
CA GLY A 312 18.85 -15.05 12.23
C GLY A 312 18.11 -14.40 13.41
N GLN A 313 18.08 -15.07 14.57
CA GLN A 313 17.33 -14.63 15.75
C GLN A 313 18.11 -13.79 16.76
N GLY A 314 19.45 -13.88 16.75
CA GLY A 314 20.37 -13.09 17.56
C GLY A 314 21.13 -12.02 16.76
N LEU A 315 22.22 -11.54 17.33
CA LEU A 315 23.12 -10.57 16.72
C LEU A 315 23.57 -10.99 15.31
N SER A 316 23.57 -10.03 14.40
CA SER A 316 24.14 -10.20 13.06
C SER A 316 25.62 -10.61 13.16
N PRO A 317 26.10 -11.52 12.31
CA PRO A 317 27.51 -11.88 12.24
C PRO A 317 28.45 -10.69 11.99
N GLN A 318 27.94 -9.59 11.43
CA GLN A 318 28.70 -8.34 11.27
C GLN A 318 29.12 -7.73 12.62
N ARG A 319 28.42 -8.06 13.71
CA ARG A 319 28.69 -7.60 15.08
C ARG A 319 29.66 -8.52 15.84
N PHE A 320 30.30 -9.48 15.16
CA PHE A 320 31.20 -10.46 15.79
C PHE A 320 32.28 -9.78 16.65
N ASN A 321 32.98 -8.80 16.07
CA ASN A 321 34.08 -8.12 16.76
C ASN A 321 33.61 -7.28 17.97
N ASP A 322 32.38 -6.78 17.95
CA ASP A 322 31.82 -5.99 19.06
C ASP A 322 31.55 -6.85 20.30
N LEU A 323 31.33 -8.15 20.08
CA LEU A 323 31.08 -9.15 21.12
C LEU A 323 32.39 -9.69 21.71
N ILE A 324 33.44 -9.84 20.90
CA ILE A 324 34.71 -10.40 21.36
C ILE A 324 35.35 -9.48 22.40
N GLY A 325 35.78 -10.07 23.51
CA GLY A 325 36.40 -9.37 24.63
C GLY A 325 35.40 -8.86 25.69
N LYS A 326 34.09 -8.87 25.39
CA LYS A 326 33.04 -8.59 26.39
C LYS A 326 32.97 -9.70 27.43
N TYR A 327 32.39 -9.39 28.59
CA TYR A 327 32.15 -10.36 29.66
C TYR A 327 30.67 -10.71 29.71
N ALA A 328 30.35 -12.01 29.77
CA ALA A 328 28.96 -12.48 29.74
C ALA A 328 28.18 -11.97 30.96
N ILE A 329 27.05 -11.28 30.73
CA ILE A 329 26.20 -10.73 31.79
C ILE A 329 25.19 -11.74 32.35
N ARG A 330 25.04 -12.87 31.66
CA ARG A 330 24.18 -14.00 32.01
C ARG A 330 24.92 -15.31 31.75
N ASN A 331 24.34 -16.42 32.24
CA ASN A 331 24.72 -17.72 31.71
C ASN A 331 24.16 -17.83 30.28
N ILE A 332 24.98 -18.32 29.37
CA ILE A 332 24.66 -18.50 27.95
C ILE A 332 24.92 -19.97 27.66
N GLU A 333 23.86 -20.71 27.37
CA GLU A 333 23.99 -22.15 27.08
C GLU A 333 24.53 -22.37 25.67
N GLU A 334 25.04 -23.56 25.37
CA GLU A 334 25.42 -23.91 24.01
C GLU A 334 24.23 -23.69 23.06
N GLU A 335 24.51 -23.10 21.89
CA GLU A 335 23.51 -22.72 20.89
C GLU A 335 22.58 -21.56 21.25
N ASP A 336 22.69 -20.98 22.46
CA ASP A 336 22.02 -19.72 22.76
C ASP A 336 22.50 -18.62 21.81
N PHE A 337 21.55 -17.78 21.39
CA PHE A 337 21.85 -16.55 20.66
C PHE A 337 22.50 -15.49 21.55
N PHE A 338 23.42 -14.74 20.97
CA PHE A 338 23.84 -13.46 21.55
C PHE A 338 22.89 -12.35 21.11
N TYR A 339 22.61 -11.39 21.99
CA TYR A 339 21.76 -10.23 21.76
C TYR A 339 22.51 -8.92 21.99
N GLN A 340 21.89 -7.79 21.61
CA GLN A 340 22.49 -6.46 21.81
C GLN A 340 22.85 -6.20 23.28
N SER A 341 22.07 -6.72 24.23
CA SER A 341 22.38 -6.67 25.66
C SER A 341 23.72 -7.31 26.04
N ASP A 342 24.19 -8.31 25.29
CA ASP A 342 25.49 -8.97 25.55
C ASP A 342 26.67 -8.07 25.13
N ILE A 343 26.43 -7.03 24.34
CA ILE A 343 27.41 -5.99 23.97
C ILE A 343 27.32 -4.79 24.94
N ASP A 344 26.10 -4.33 25.21
CA ASP A 344 25.84 -3.09 25.95
C ASP A 344 25.80 -3.27 27.46
N GLY A 345 25.69 -4.52 27.93
CA GLY A 345 25.68 -4.88 29.35
C GLY A 345 24.35 -4.64 30.08
N HIS A 346 23.32 -4.20 29.37
CA HIS A 346 21.99 -3.90 29.91
C HIS A 346 20.95 -4.79 29.28
N ARG A 347 20.06 -5.36 30.09
CA ARG A 347 18.96 -6.22 29.65
C ARG A 347 17.70 -5.83 30.40
N ALA A 348 16.59 -5.66 29.68
CA ALA A 348 15.31 -5.43 30.34
C ALA A 348 14.95 -6.62 31.24
N ALA A 349 14.41 -6.33 32.41
CA ALA A 349 13.95 -7.32 33.37
C ALA A 349 12.50 -7.02 33.75
N PRO A 350 11.70 -8.06 34.02
CA PRO A 350 10.34 -7.86 34.50
C PRO A 350 10.33 -7.13 35.84
N LYS A 351 9.25 -6.40 36.09
CA LYS A 351 8.93 -5.75 37.36
C LYS A 351 7.65 -6.36 37.94
N ASP A 352 7.29 -5.91 39.13
CA ASP A 352 5.97 -6.19 39.68
C ASP A 352 4.94 -5.26 39.04
N TYR A 353 4.34 -5.71 37.94
CA TYR A 353 3.35 -4.96 37.19
C TYR A 353 1.96 -5.03 37.83
N LYS A 354 1.21 -3.92 37.76
CA LYS A 354 -0.20 -3.83 38.12
C LYS A 354 -0.90 -2.90 37.12
N PHE A 355 -1.95 -3.39 36.51
CA PHE A 355 -2.76 -2.68 35.51
C PHE A 355 -4.22 -2.60 35.98
N LEU A 356 -5.00 -1.70 35.38
CA LEU A 356 -6.46 -1.64 35.58
C LEU A 356 -7.13 -2.86 34.93
N HIS A 357 -6.65 -3.23 33.75
CA HIS A 357 -7.04 -4.44 33.03
C HIS A 357 -6.29 -5.68 33.53
N PRO A 358 -6.91 -6.88 33.51
CA PRO A 358 -6.19 -8.12 33.76
C PRO A 358 -5.09 -8.33 32.72
N TRP A 359 -3.84 -8.43 33.14
CA TRP A 359 -2.70 -8.49 32.22
C TRP A 359 -2.12 -9.89 32.11
N GLY A 360 -1.51 -10.18 30.97
CA GLY A 360 -0.92 -11.47 30.68
C GLY A 360 0.37 -11.42 29.87
N LEU A 361 0.87 -12.61 29.55
CA LEU A 361 1.99 -12.80 28.63
C LEU A 361 1.69 -13.91 27.62
N PRO A 362 2.11 -13.73 26.36
CA PRO A 362 2.11 -14.81 25.39
C PRO A 362 3.25 -15.79 25.72
N VAL A 363 2.93 -17.08 25.71
CA VAL A 363 3.84 -18.19 26.06
C VAL A 363 3.58 -19.41 25.18
N ARG A 364 4.55 -20.31 25.16
CA ARG A 364 4.42 -21.70 24.69
C ARG A 364 4.71 -22.64 25.85
N TYR A 365 4.36 -23.91 25.71
CA TYR A 365 4.57 -24.88 26.81
C TYR A 365 6.03 -24.94 27.31
N HIS A 366 7.01 -24.77 26.42
CA HIS A 366 8.42 -24.88 26.76
C HIS A 366 8.97 -23.65 27.51
N ASP A 367 8.38 -22.47 27.37
CA ASP A 367 8.86 -21.24 28.01
C ASP A 367 7.96 -20.76 29.16
N PHE A 368 6.75 -21.31 29.32
CA PHE A 368 5.85 -21.02 30.42
C PHE A 368 6.55 -21.03 31.79
N GLN A 369 7.29 -22.11 32.12
CA GLN A 369 7.98 -22.23 33.41
C GLN A 369 9.06 -21.16 33.63
N TYR A 370 9.65 -20.64 32.55
CA TYR A 370 10.63 -19.58 32.64
C TYR A 370 9.97 -18.26 33.07
N TYR A 371 8.82 -17.93 32.48
CA TYR A 371 8.09 -16.71 32.80
C TYR A 371 7.37 -16.79 34.15
N ASN A 372 6.71 -17.92 34.43
CA ASN A 372 6.00 -18.14 35.70
C ASN A 372 6.90 -18.02 36.95
N LYS A 373 8.21 -18.29 36.81
CA LYS A 373 9.19 -18.11 37.91
C LYS A 373 9.62 -16.65 38.11
N LYS A 374 9.32 -15.76 37.17
CA LYS A 374 9.82 -14.38 37.14
C LYS A 374 8.74 -13.33 37.34
N VAL A 375 7.51 -13.64 36.96
CA VAL A 375 6.35 -12.75 37.03
C VAL A 375 5.12 -13.55 37.44
N ASN A 376 4.14 -12.84 37.99
CA ASN A 376 2.84 -13.40 38.36
C ASN A 376 1.71 -12.58 37.70
N PRO A 377 1.45 -12.79 36.39
CA PRO A 377 0.37 -12.10 35.67
C PRO A 377 -1.02 -12.61 36.08
N ASP A 378 -2.08 -11.92 35.68
CA ASP A 378 -3.44 -12.39 35.91
C ASP A 378 -3.79 -13.59 35.01
N LEU A 379 -3.13 -13.69 33.85
CA LEU A 379 -3.27 -14.82 32.93
C LEU A 379 -2.01 -15.11 32.10
N PHE A 380 -2.01 -16.27 31.44
CA PHE A 380 -1.08 -16.59 30.35
C PHE A 380 -1.83 -16.91 29.07
N GLU A 381 -1.36 -16.41 27.93
CA GLU A 381 -1.89 -16.78 26.63
C GLU A 381 -0.99 -17.82 25.95
N PHE A 382 -1.53 -19.00 25.67
CA PHE A 382 -0.79 -20.07 25.02
C PHE A 382 -0.85 -19.92 23.49
N HIS A 383 0.24 -19.44 22.90
CA HIS A 383 0.41 -19.30 21.44
C HIS A 383 0.81 -20.63 20.82
N LEU A 384 -0.18 -21.46 20.49
CA LEU A 384 0.08 -22.82 20.02
C LEU A 384 0.55 -22.82 18.56
N SER A 385 1.57 -23.63 18.25
CA SER A 385 1.78 -24.09 16.88
C SER A 385 0.94 -25.34 16.60
N TYR A 386 0.80 -25.70 15.32
CA TYR A 386 0.13 -26.95 14.96
C TYR A 386 0.80 -28.20 15.58
N SER A 387 2.11 -28.15 15.87
CA SER A 387 2.81 -29.25 16.54
C SER A 387 2.57 -29.28 18.04
N ASP A 388 2.27 -28.15 18.66
CA ASP A 388 1.96 -28.09 20.10
C ASP A 388 0.64 -28.78 20.43
N LEU A 389 -0.27 -28.87 19.44
CA LEU A 389 -1.53 -29.63 19.57
C LEU A 389 -1.31 -31.15 19.75
N ASP A 390 -0.12 -31.66 19.42
CA ASP A 390 0.25 -33.07 19.59
C ASP A 390 1.01 -33.34 20.91
N LEU A 391 1.36 -32.28 21.66
CA LEU A 391 2.03 -32.41 22.95
C LEU A 391 1.04 -32.74 24.07
N ASN A 392 1.52 -33.43 25.11
CA ASN A 392 0.75 -33.63 26.34
C ASN A 392 1.07 -32.49 27.34
N PRO A 393 0.10 -31.60 27.67
CA PRO A 393 0.30 -30.52 28.63
C PRO A 393 0.77 -30.98 30.02
N ASP A 394 0.38 -32.19 30.46
CA ASP A 394 0.74 -32.73 31.78
C ASP A 394 2.27 -32.83 31.99
N LYS A 395 3.06 -32.83 30.91
CA LYS A 395 4.54 -32.87 30.96
C LYS A 395 5.17 -31.51 31.26
N TYR A 396 4.42 -30.43 31.06
CA TYR A 396 4.93 -29.06 31.10
C TYR A 396 4.26 -28.23 32.20
N LEU A 397 3.04 -28.62 32.60
CA LEU A 397 2.17 -27.83 33.46
C LEU A 397 1.72 -28.62 34.70
N GLU A 398 1.72 -27.94 35.84
CA GLU A 398 1.09 -28.38 37.09
C GLU A 398 -0.26 -27.66 37.26
N LYS A 399 -0.67 -27.32 38.48
CA LYS A 399 -1.84 -26.48 38.74
C LYS A 399 -1.41 -25.05 39.08
N TYR A 400 -2.08 -24.08 38.48
CA TYR A 400 -1.82 -22.65 38.64
C TYR A 400 -3.11 -21.90 38.90
N GLU A 401 -3.01 -20.83 39.70
CA GLU A 401 -4.15 -19.99 40.08
C GLU A 401 -4.46 -18.92 39.03
N ASN A 402 -3.52 -18.65 38.10
CA ASN A 402 -3.66 -17.70 37.02
C ASN A 402 -4.78 -18.15 36.06
N ASN A 403 -5.34 -17.19 35.30
CA ASN A 403 -6.22 -17.52 34.18
C ASN A 403 -5.42 -17.92 32.94
N PHE A 404 -6.10 -18.40 31.89
CA PHE A 404 -5.45 -18.61 30.61
C PHE A 404 -6.36 -18.31 29.41
N VAL A 405 -5.70 -18.01 28.30
CA VAL A 405 -6.27 -17.84 26.96
C VAL A 405 -5.46 -18.75 26.01
N VAL A 406 -6.06 -19.19 24.91
CA VAL A 406 -5.38 -19.95 23.86
C VAL A 406 -5.41 -19.16 22.56
N HIS A 407 -4.25 -18.91 21.96
CA HIS A 407 -4.19 -18.48 20.57
C HIS A 407 -4.15 -19.70 19.66
N ALA A 408 -5.16 -19.86 18.82
CA ALA A 408 -5.22 -20.94 17.85
C ALA A 408 -4.08 -20.80 16.81
N PRO A 409 -3.47 -21.91 16.35
CA PRO A 409 -2.55 -21.85 15.22
C PRO A 409 -3.30 -21.39 13.96
N GLU A 410 -2.68 -20.51 13.17
CA GLU A 410 -3.24 -20.12 11.87
C GLU A 410 -2.86 -21.09 10.74
N LEU A 411 -1.67 -21.70 10.85
CA LEU A 411 -1.12 -22.63 9.87
C LEU A 411 -1.00 -24.03 10.45
N PHE A 412 -1.51 -25.00 9.70
CA PHE A 412 -1.47 -26.43 10.00
C PHE A 412 -0.58 -27.20 9.02
N ILE A 413 -0.47 -28.51 9.26
CA ILE A 413 0.30 -29.42 8.42
C ILE A 413 -0.11 -29.31 6.94
N ASN A 414 0.84 -29.50 6.02
CA ASN A 414 0.67 -29.32 4.57
C ASN A 414 0.32 -27.88 4.15
N SER A 415 0.71 -26.89 4.95
CA SER A 415 0.46 -25.47 4.69
C SER A 415 -1.03 -25.12 4.61
N HIS A 416 -1.87 -25.85 5.34
CA HIS A 416 -3.30 -25.57 5.44
C HIS A 416 -3.52 -24.37 6.36
N LEU A 417 -4.10 -23.29 5.85
CA LEU A 417 -4.48 -22.13 6.65
C LEU A 417 -5.86 -22.36 7.26
N MET A 418 -6.10 -21.82 8.45
CA MET A 418 -7.42 -21.85 9.05
C MET A 418 -8.40 -21.02 8.20
N ASP A 419 -9.40 -21.66 7.59
CA ASP A 419 -10.48 -20.97 6.91
C ASP A 419 -11.84 -21.64 7.13
N LEU A 420 -12.54 -21.17 8.16
CA LEU A 420 -13.90 -21.59 8.53
C LEU A 420 -14.97 -20.95 7.63
N ALA A 421 -14.61 -20.00 6.79
CA ALA A 421 -15.52 -19.33 5.86
C ALA A 421 -15.37 -19.83 4.40
N SER A 422 -14.40 -20.71 4.14
CA SER A 422 -14.05 -21.16 2.81
C SER A 422 -15.26 -21.70 2.03
N PRO A 423 -15.41 -21.32 0.75
CA PRO A 423 -16.41 -21.91 -0.14
C PRO A 423 -16.03 -23.35 -0.57
N ASP A 424 -14.76 -23.74 -0.43
CA ASP A 424 -14.33 -25.12 -0.65
C ASP A 424 -14.69 -25.97 0.58
N GLU A 425 -15.71 -26.82 0.42
CA GLU A 425 -16.20 -27.69 1.49
C GLU A 425 -15.12 -28.65 2.02
N SER A 426 -14.21 -29.12 1.16
CA SER A 426 -13.13 -30.02 1.55
C SER A 426 -12.10 -29.30 2.41
N TYR A 427 -11.76 -28.06 2.05
CA TYR A 427 -10.87 -27.20 2.81
C TYR A 427 -11.47 -26.84 4.17
N ARG A 428 -12.73 -26.41 4.18
CA ARG A 428 -13.46 -26.03 5.40
C ARG A 428 -13.61 -27.19 6.37
N LYS A 429 -13.82 -28.42 5.90
CA LYS A 429 -13.87 -29.63 6.76
C LYS A 429 -12.56 -29.87 7.51
N ILE A 430 -11.41 -29.59 6.88
CA ILE A 430 -10.12 -29.69 7.54
C ILE A 430 -10.02 -28.60 8.61
N SER A 431 -10.38 -27.36 8.29
CA SER A 431 -10.39 -26.24 9.26
C SER A 431 -11.30 -26.50 10.46
N LEU A 432 -12.49 -27.05 10.25
CA LEU A 432 -13.41 -27.48 11.32
C LEU A 432 -12.77 -28.53 12.23
N LYS A 433 -12.15 -29.57 11.64
CA LYS A 433 -11.48 -30.62 12.40
C LYS A 433 -10.34 -30.06 13.25
N GLU A 434 -9.49 -29.22 12.68
CA GLU A 434 -8.37 -28.62 13.40
C GLU A 434 -8.82 -27.62 14.47
N THR A 435 -9.87 -26.84 14.22
CA THR A 435 -10.50 -25.97 15.23
C THR A 435 -11.04 -26.79 16.40
N GLN A 436 -11.74 -27.91 16.13
CA GLN A 436 -12.22 -28.79 17.20
C GLN A 436 -11.08 -29.40 18.02
N ARG A 437 -9.92 -29.67 17.40
CA ARG A 437 -8.72 -30.11 18.14
C ARG A 437 -8.23 -29.02 19.10
N VAL A 438 -8.20 -27.76 18.65
CA VAL A 438 -7.86 -26.61 19.51
C VAL A 438 -8.84 -26.52 20.68
N ILE A 439 -10.16 -26.57 20.43
CA ILE A 439 -11.18 -26.54 21.49
C ILE A 439 -10.96 -27.64 22.53
N ASN A 440 -10.75 -28.88 22.07
CA ASN A 440 -10.53 -30.02 22.96
C ASN A 440 -9.24 -29.87 23.77
N MET A 441 -8.18 -29.30 23.19
CA MET A 441 -6.94 -28.97 23.89
C MET A 441 -7.17 -27.89 24.95
N THR A 442 -7.90 -26.81 24.63
CA THR A 442 -8.24 -25.74 25.57
C THR A 442 -9.02 -26.28 26.78
N ARG A 443 -10.00 -27.16 26.56
CA ARG A 443 -10.73 -27.84 27.64
C ARG A 443 -9.81 -28.69 28.52
N ASN A 444 -8.85 -29.37 27.91
CA ASN A 444 -7.85 -30.14 28.64
C ASN A 444 -6.96 -29.23 29.51
N LEU A 445 -6.50 -28.10 28.95
CA LEU A 445 -5.68 -27.12 29.67
C LEU A 445 -6.35 -26.53 30.91
N LYS A 446 -7.68 -26.38 30.90
CA LYS A 446 -8.45 -25.91 32.06
C LYS A 446 -8.19 -26.71 33.35
N ARG A 447 -7.80 -27.99 33.25
CA ARG A 447 -7.44 -28.82 34.42
C ARG A 447 -6.22 -28.28 35.18
N HIS A 448 -5.34 -27.57 34.49
CA HIS A 448 -4.14 -26.92 35.02
C HIS A 448 -4.43 -25.49 35.52
N PHE A 449 -5.51 -24.86 35.08
CA PHE A 449 -5.90 -23.49 35.42
C PHE A 449 -7.35 -23.46 35.92
N PRO A 450 -7.63 -24.05 37.11
CA PRO A 450 -9.00 -24.24 37.60
C PRO A 450 -9.75 -22.93 37.88
N SER A 451 -9.05 -21.81 38.05
CA SER A 451 -9.63 -20.47 38.22
C SER A 451 -10.29 -19.93 36.95
N THR A 452 -9.98 -20.49 35.79
CA THR A 452 -10.55 -20.06 34.51
C THR A 452 -11.94 -20.66 34.32
N ASP A 453 -12.96 -19.81 34.41
CA ASP A 453 -14.36 -20.21 34.25
C ASP A 453 -14.66 -20.67 32.81
N ASN A 454 -14.58 -19.76 31.83
CA ASN A 454 -14.78 -20.06 30.43
C ASN A 454 -13.54 -19.61 29.63
N PRO A 455 -12.61 -20.53 29.29
CA PRO A 455 -11.38 -20.16 28.61
C PRO A 455 -11.65 -19.63 27.21
N LEU A 456 -10.96 -18.56 26.87
CA LEU A 456 -11.08 -17.90 25.57
C LEU A 456 -10.12 -18.54 24.56
N ILE A 457 -10.54 -18.60 23.30
CA ILE A 457 -9.74 -19.05 22.16
C ILE A 457 -9.70 -17.92 21.13
N VAL A 458 -8.55 -17.25 21.01
CA VAL A 458 -8.30 -16.29 19.93
C VAL A 458 -8.09 -17.07 18.64
N ALA A 459 -8.83 -16.71 17.59
CA ALA A 459 -8.75 -17.41 16.31
C ALA A 459 -8.89 -16.44 15.13
N ASN A 460 -7.99 -16.60 14.16
CA ASN A 460 -8.24 -16.18 12.79
C ASN A 460 -9.19 -17.18 12.13
N ILE A 461 -10.35 -16.68 11.68
CA ILE A 461 -11.46 -17.50 11.21
C ILE A 461 -11.46 -17.73 9.69
N GLY A 462 -10.57 -17.07 8.95
CA GLY A 462 -10.46 -17.20 7.49
C GLY A 462 -11.17 -16.13 6.68
N GLY A 463 -11.67 -16.50 5.50
CA GLY A 463 -12.03 -15.54 4.46
C GLY A 463 -10.82 -15.03 3.69
N ILE A 464 -9.90 -15.95 3.39
CA ILE A 464 -8.61 -15.64 2.76
C ILE A 464 -8.75 -15.76 1.25
N SER A 465 -8.22 -14.79 0.50
CA SER A 465 -8.12 -14.83 -0.96
C SER A 465 -6.67 -14.59 -1.42
N MET A 466 -6.35 -15.11 -2.61
CA MET A 466 -4.98 -15.13 -3.12
C MET A 466 -4.58 -13.82 -3.81
N ASP A 467 -5.42 -13.35 -4.75
CA ASP A 467 -5.01 -12.31 -5.70
C ASP A 467 -5.77 -10.99 -5.55
N ASN A 468 -6.99 -11.01 -4.99
CA ASN A 468 -7.86 -9.84 -4.89
C ASN A 468 -8.72 -9.91 -3.63
N LEU A 469 -9.17 -8.74 -3.14
CA LEU A 469 -10.24 -8.66 -2.14
C LEU A 469 -11.53 -9.28 -2.69
N ILE A 470 -12.27 -9.95 -1.82
CA ILE A 470 -13.59 -10.52 -2.12
C ILE A 470 -14.57 -9.36 -2.33
N PRO A 471 -15.39 -9.36 -3.40
CA PRO A 471 -16.39 -8.33 -3.61
C PRO A 471 -17.37 -8.23 -2.44
N LYS A 472 -17.75 -7.00 -2.04
CA LYS A 472 -18.65 -6.78 -0.91
C LYS A 472 -19.97 -7.56 -1.00
N ILE A 473 -20.50 -7.76 -2.20
CA ILE A 473 -21.73 -8.53 -2.45
C ILE A 473 -21.62 -10.01 -2.06
N GLU A 474 -20.39 -10.54 -1.96
CA GLU A 474 -20.11 -11.94 -1.62
C GLU A 474 -19.74 -12.13 -0.14
N LEU A 475 -19.41 -11.07 0.60
CA LEU A 475 -18.94 -11.17 1.99
C LEU A 475 -19.98 -11.80 2.92
N ASP A 476 -21.26 -11.47 2.74
CA ASP A 476 -22.35 -12.06 3.53
C ASP A 476 -22.39 -13.59 3.42
N ASP A 477 -22.10 -14.14 2.24
CA ASP A 477 -22.05 -15.59 2.04
C ASP A 477 -20.89 -16.24 2.80
N TYR A 478 -19.73 -15.57 2.88
CA TYR A 478 -18.59 -16.02 3.67
C TYR A 478 -18.93 -16.01 5.17
N TYR A 479 -19.55 -14.93 5.66
CA TYR A 479 -19.99 -14.85 7.04
C TYR A 479 -21.05 -15.89 7.39
N ASN A 480 -22.03 -16.12 6.52
CA ASN A 480 -23.02 -17.18 6.73
C ASN A 480 -22.37 -18.58 6.76
N ARG A 481 -21.35 -18.84 5.92
CA ARG A 481 -20.56 -20.08 5.98
C ARG A 481 -19.79 -20.23 7.29
N PHE A 482 -19.20 -19.15 7.78
CA PHE A 482 -18.55 -19.12 9.10
C PHE A 482 -19.57 -19.41 10.22
N GLY A 483 -20.74 -18.77 10.19
CA GLY A 483 -21.83 -19.04 11.14
C GLY A 483 -22.26 -20.50 11.15
N ASN A 484 -22.38 -21.13 9.98
CA ASN A 484 -22.65 -22.58 9.91
C ASN A 484 -21.52 -23.41 10.52
N SER A 485 -20.27 -23.01 10.29
CA SER A 485 -19.11 -23.70 10.87
C SER A 485 -19.07 -23.58 12.40
N LEU A 486 -19.47 -22.44 12.96
CA LEU A 486 -19.63 -22.27 14.41
C LEU A 486 -20.68 -23.22 14.99
N LEU A 487 -21.79 -23.46 14.28
CA LEU A 487 -22.84 -24.40 14.70
C LEU A 487 -22.38 -25.87 14.65
N GLU A 488 -21.39 -26.19 13.80
CA GLU A 488 -20.81 -27.54 13.70
C GLU A 488 -19.75 -27.82 14.78
N LEU A 489 -19.18 -26.77 15.39
CA LEU A 489 -18.19 -26.90 16.45
C LEU A 489 -18.85 -27.11 17.81
N ASP A 490 -18.34 -28.07 18.57
CA ASP A 490 -18.70 -28.23 19.97
C ASP A 490 -17.88 -27.24 20.79
N THR A 491 -18.48 -26.08 21.08
CA THR A 491 -17.89 -24.96 21.83
C THR A 491 -18.26 -24.96 23.31
N GLU A 492 -18.97 -25.98 23.82
CA GLU A 492 -19.39 -26.02 25.22
C GLU A 492 -18.19 -25.88 26.18
N GLY A 493 -18.27 -24.94 27.13
CA GLY A 493 -17.21 -24.72 28.12
C GLY A 493 -15.92 -24.10 27.59
N VAL A 494 -15.95 -23.52 26.38
CA VAL A 494 -14.95 -22.58 25.87
C VAL A 494 -15.66 -21.39 25.20
N GLU A 495 -14.91 -20.36 24.82
CA GLU A 495 -15.42 -19.28 23.97
C GLU A 495 -14.45 -18.99 22.84
N ILE A 496 -14.92 -19.09 21.60
CA ILE A 496 -14.13 -18.67 20.44
C ILE A 496 -14.34 -17.17 20.27
N ILE A 497 -13.24 -16.42 20.30
CA ILE A 497 -13.22 -14.98 20.09
C ILE A 497 -12.46 -14.69 18.79
N PRO A 498 -13.18 -14.41 17.67
CA PRO A 498 -12.51 -14.02 16.44
C PRO A 498 -11.64 -12.79 16.65
N GLN A 499 -10.49 -12.74 15.99
CA GLN A 499 -9.57 -11.60 16.07
C GLN A 499 -9.91 -10.59 14.97
N THR A 500 -9.80 -9.29 15.27
CA THR A 500 -9.80 -8.26 14.22
C THR A 500 -8.56 -8.43 13.34
N MET A 501 -8.72 -8.31 12.03
CA MET A 501 -7.67 -8.66 11.07
C MET A 501 -7.15 -7.46 10.26
N ALA A 502 -5.85 -7.47 9.95
CA ALA A 502 -5.28 -6.60 8.93
C ALA A 502 -5.78 -7.01 7.54
N PRO A 503 -5.82 -6.12 6.53
CA PRO A 503 -6.28 -6.45 5.17
C PRO A 503 -5.30 -7.34 4.41
N PHE A 504 -4.01 -7.27 4.75
CA PHE A 504 -2.94 -7.97 4.04
C PHE A 504 -1.96 -8.71 4.96
N PRO A 505 -2.45 -9.64 5.81
CA PRO A 505 -1.61 -10.34 6.76
C PRO A 505 -0.58 -11.21 6.05
N TRP A 506 0.57 -11.39 6.71
CA TRP A 506 1.64 -12.24 6.21
C TRP A 506 1.56 -13.63 6.82
N HIS A 507 1.12 -14.61 6.03
CA HIS A 507 1.20 -16.02 6.42
C HIS A 507 2.47 -16.67 5.87
N PHE A 508 2.85 -17.82 6.42
CA PHE A 508 3.97 -18.61 5.89
C PHE A 508 3.71 -18.99 4.42
N GLY A 509 4.49 -18.40 3.50
CA GLY A 509 4.33 -18.60 2.05
C GLY A 509 3.93 -17.35 1.26
N GLY A 510 3.61 -16.23 1.93
CA GLY A 510 3.41 -14.92 1.31
C GLY A 510 2.24 -14.12 1.88
N GLN A 511 2.14 -12.87 1.43
CA GLN A 511 1.01 -12.00 1.72
C GLN A 511 -0.28 -12.58 1.13
N ARG A 512 -1.38 -12.47 1.87
CA ARG A 512 -2.73 -12.83 1.44
C ARG A 512 -3.68 -11.66 1.63
N TYR A 513 -4.84 -11.74 0.99
CA TYR A 513 -5.95 -10.83 1.24
C TYR A 513 -6.84 -11.45 2.31
N GLN A 514 -7.08 -10.71 3.37
CA GLN A 514 -7.97 -11.09 4.45
C GLN A 514 -9.22 -10.23 4.37
N ASN A 515 -10.39 -10.86 4.40
CA ASN A 515 -11.63 -10.20 4.01
C ASN A 515 -12.69 -10.17 5.11
N LEU A 516 -12.56 -11.00 6.15
CA LEU A 516 -13.50 -11.05 7.26
C LEU A 516 -12.88 -10.43 8.51
N PHE A 517 -13.72 -9.72 9.26
CA PHE A 517 -13.38 -9.04 10.50
C PHE A 517 -12.29 -7.96 10.31
N VAL A 518 -12.39 -7.24 9.19
CA VAL A 518 -11.48 -6.13 8.83
C VAL A 518 -12.18 -4.78 8.95
N HIS A 519 -13.48 -4.71 8.66
CA HIS A 519 -14.26 -3.46 8.64
C HIS A 519 -15.07 -3.29 9.93
N PRO A 520 -15.08 -2.10 10.58
CA PRO A 520 -15.65 -1.96 11.92
C PRO A 520 -17.16 -2.18 11.97
N ASP A 521 -17.90 -1.68 10.99
CA ASP A 521 -19.37 -1.84 10.95
C ASP A 521 -19.77 -3.30 10.68
N GLU A 522 -19.03 -3.98 9.79
CA GLU A 522 -19.20 -5.40 9.50
C GLU A 522 -18.91 -6.25 10.75
N ILE A 523 -17.81 -5.94 11.44
CA ILE A 523 -17.43 -6.62 12.68
C ILE A 523 -18.57 -6.57 13.71
N VAL A 524 -19.10 -5.37 13.97
CA VAL A 524 -20.17 -5.18 14.96
C VAL A 524 -21.43 -5.95 14.55
N GLU A 525 -21.86 -5.82 13.29
CA GLU A 525 -23.06 -6.50 12.78
C GLU A 525 -22.97 -8.02 12.95
N TRP A 526 -21.86 -8.64 12.54
CA TRP A 526 -21.73 -10.09 12.57
C TRP A 526 -21.44 -10.64 13.96
N CYS A 527 -20.76 -9.88 14.83
CA CYS A 527 -20.60 -10.25 16.23
C CYS A 527 -21.95 -10.23 16.97
N GLU A 528 -22.78 -9.21 16.75
CA GLU A 528 -24.13 -9.17 17.32
C GLU A 528 -24.98 -10.35 16.82
N LYS A 529 -24.95 -10.63 15.51
CA LYS A 529 -25.74 -11.70 14.89
C LYS A 529 -25.36 -13.10 15.40
N PHE A 530 -24.08 -13.34 15.65
CA PHE A 530 -23.59 -14.61 16.16
C PHE A 530 -23.42 -14.66 17.68
N ASN A 531 -23.74 -13.56 18.38
CA ASN A 531 -23.51 -13.39 19.81
C ASN A 531 -22.05 -13.72 20.21
N LEU A 532 -21.10 -13.16 19.45
CA LEU A 532 -19.67 -13.32 19.65
C LEU A 532 -19.09 -12.08 20.33
N ARG A 533 -18.04 -12.32 21.13
CA ARG A 533 -17.07 -11.30 21.51
C ARG A 533 -15.78 -11.51 20.73
N MET A 534 -14.88 -10.54 20.77
CA MET A 534 -13.67 -10.57 19.95
C MET A 534 -12.38 -10.46 20.73
N CYS A 535 -11.30 -10.94 20.11
CA CYS A 535 -9.98 -10.42 20.38
C CYS A 535 -9.78 -9.15 19.56
N PHE A 536 -9.63 -8.01 20.24
CA PHE A 536 -9.32 -6.76 19.57
C PHE A 536 -7.82 -6.62 19.47
N ASP A 537 -7.32 -6.89 18.27
CA ASP A 537 -5.94 -6.68 17.90
C ASP A 537 -5.74 -5.25 17.41
N ILE A 538 -5.03 -4.49 18.24
CA ILE A 538 -4.77 -3.08 18.05
C ILE A 538 -3.95 -2.81 16.79
N SER A 539 -2.92 -3.64 16.54
CA SER A 539 -2.02 -3.48 15.41
C SER A 539 -2.76 -3.76 14.10
N HIS A 540 -3.44 -4.92 14.00
CA HIS A 540 -4.25 -5.28 12.84
C HIS A 540 -5.27 -4.21 12.46
N SER A 541 -5.99 -3.71 13.47
CA SER A 541 -7.04 -2.72 13.26
C SER A 541 -6.48 -1.38 12.79
N MET A 542 -5.31 -0.97 13.27
CA MET A 542 -4.62 0.23 12.77
C MET A 542 -4.19 0.05 11.32
N LEU A 543 -3.64 -1.10 10.93
CA LEU A 543 -3.29 -1.39 9.54
C LEU A 543 -4.52 -1.36 8.62
N ALA A 544 -5.66 -1.86 9.08
CA ALA A 544 -6.94 -1.75 8.36
C ALA A 544 -7.41 -0.31 8.23
N CYS A 545 -7.32 0.49 9.30
CA CYS A 545 -7.67 1.91 9.30
C CYS A 545 -6.80 2.70 8.31
N ASN A 546 -5.50 2.44 8.27
CA ASN A 546 -4.59 3.08 7.33
C ASN A 546 -4.90 2.72 5.87
N HIS A 547 -5.25 1.47 5.60
CA HIS A 547 -5.55 1.04 4.24
C HIS A 547 -6.87 1.61 3.71
N PHE A 548 -7.92 1.58 4.52
CA PHE A 548 -9.26 2.03 4.14
C PHE A 548 -9.56 3.49 4.51
N ASN A 549 -8.57 4.18 5.09
CA ASN A 549 -8.66 5.58 5.53
C ASN A 549 -9.79 5.81 6.56
N TYR A 550 -9.87 4.93 7.57
CA TYR A 550 -10.76 5.08 8.73
C TYR A 550 -10.06 5.83 9.86
N ASP A 551 -10.83 6.53 10.71
CA ASP A 551 -10.31 7.02 11.98
C ASP A 551 -10.17 5.83 12.96
N PHE A 552 -8.94 5.60 13.42
CA PHE A 552 -8.64 4.47 14.29
C PHE A 552 -9.34 4.54 15.66
N TYR A 553 -9.59 5.73 16.18
CA TYR A 553 -10.23 5.88 17.49
C TYR A 553 -11.75 5.72 17.40
N GLU A 554 -12.36 6.13 16.29
CA GLU A 554 -13.75 5.76 15.98
C GLU A 554 -13.89 4.25 15.79
N PHE A 555 -12.94 3.61 15.11
CA PHE A 555 -12.88 2.15 15.01
C PHE A 555 -12.80 1.51 16.40
N ALA A 556 -11.85 1.92 17.23
CA ALA A 556 -11.67 1.42 18.59
C ALA A 556 -12.92 1.61 19.47
N THR A 557 -13.60 2.76 19.34
CA THR A 557 -14.85 3.05 20.06
C THR A 557 -15.98 2.06 19.69
N LYS A 558 -16.03 1.62 18.44
CA LYS A 558 -17.02 0.62 17.97
C LYS A 558 -16.68 -0.79 18.44
N ILE A 559 -15.40 -1.16 18.44
CA ILE A 559 -14.98 -2.53 18.74
C ILE A 559 -14.83 -2.79 20.24
N ALA A 560 -14.37 -1.81 21.03
CA ALA A 560 -14.14 -1.99 22.46
C ALA A 560 -15.34 -2.61 23.22
N PRO A 561 -16.61 -2.18 23.03
CA PRO A 561 -17.75 -2.75 23.76
C PRO A 561 -17.97 -4.27 23.57
N ILE A 562 -17.49 -4.85 22.47
CA ILE A 562 -17.62 -6.28 22.16
C ILE A 562 -16.31 -7.06 22.38
N THR A 563 -15.28 -6.41 22.93
CA THR A 563 -13.96 -7.00 23.15
C THR A 563 -13.93 -7.88 24.40
N ALA A 564 -13.45 -9.12 24.27
CA ALA A 564 -13.16 -10.02 25.40
C ALA A 564 -11.67 -10.02 25.78
N HIS A 565 -10.78 -9.90 24.80
CA HIS A 565 -9.34 -9.95 24.96
C HIS A 565 -8.66 -8.91 24.05
N LEU A 566 -7.50 -8.40 24.47
CA LEU A 566 -6.76 -7.36 23.76
C LEU A 566 -5.35 -7.84 23.43
N HIS A 567 -4.99 -7.75 22.16
CA HIS A 567 -3.59 -7.84 21.75
C HIS A 567 -3.03 -6.46 21.53
N ILE A 568 -2.00 -6.12 22.32
CA ILE A 568 -1.41 -4.79 22.32
C ILE A 568 -0.05 -4.82 21.63
N GLY A 569 -0.03 -4.27 20.41
CA GLY A 569 1.18 -3.93 19.66
C GLY A 569 0.94 -2.60 18.93
N ASP A 570 2.02 -1.89 18.62
CA ASP A 570 1.93 -0.68 17.80
C ASP A 570 1.94 -1.05 16.32
N ALA A 571 1.55 -0.11 15.46
CA ALA A 571 1.53 -0.30 14.02
C ALA A 571 2.00 0.93 13.26
N LEU A 572 2.47 0.72 12.02
CA LEU A 572 2.87 1.80 11.11
C LEU A 572 2.49 1.49 9.66
N GLY A 573 1.73 2.40 9.04
CA GLY A 573 1.31 2.30 7.64
C GLY A 573 0.45 1.06 7.38
N VAL A 574 0.66 0.37 6.25
CA VAL A 574 -0.19 -0.77 5.85
C VAL A 574 0.44 -2.15 6.09
N ASN A 575 1.69 -2.22 6.56
CA ASN A 575 2.44 -3.48 6.70
C ASN A 575 3.34 -3.53 7.96
N GLY A 576 3.34 -2.49 8.81
CA GLY A 576 4.19 -2.43 10.00
C GLY A 576 3.45 -2.96 11.21
N GLU A 577 3.25 -4.27 11.31
CA GLU A 577 2.48 -4.92 12.38
C GLU A 577 3.33 -5.23 13.63
N GLY A 578 2.72 -5.20 14.81
CA GLY A 578 3.29 -5.73 16.05
C GLY A 578 4.57 -5.01 16.49
N LEU A 579 4.68 -3.72 16.17
CA LEU A 579 5.80 -2.88 16.57
C LEU A 579 5.77 -2.68 18.10
N GLN A 580 6.91 -2.25 18.65
CA GLN A 580 6.98 -1.91 20.06
C GLN A 580 6.04 -0.73 20.37
N VAL A 581 5.33 -0.78 21.51
CA VAL A 581 4.37 0.24 21.95
C VAL A 581 5.03 1.63 21.93
N GLY A 582 4.59 2.54 21.07
CA GLY A 582 5.15 3.90 20.94
C GLY A 582 6.26 4.06 19.89
N ASP A 583 6.62 2.99 19.16
CA ASP A 583 7.54 3.06 18.02
C ASP A 583 6.79 3.20 16.67
N GLY A 584 5.46 3.06 16.66
CA GLY A 584 4.58 3.22 15.50
C GLY A 584 3.86 4.57 15.51
N GLU A 585 2.58 4.58 15.16
CA GLU A 585 1.78 5.80 15.00
C GLU A 585 0.51 5.86 15.87
N ILE A 586 0.29 4.86 16.73
CA ILE A 586 -0.86 4.84 17.65
C ILE A 586 -0.61 5.75 18.86
N ASP A 587 -1.55 6.65 19.16
CA ASP A 587 -1.58 7.39 20.42
C ASP A 587 -2.18 6.51 21.52
N PHE A 588 -1.30 5.84 22.26
CA PHE A 588 -1.70 4.96 23.35
C PHE A 588 -2.37 5.67 24.53
N VAL A 589 -2.16 6.98 24.70
CA VAL A 589 -2.88 7.75 25.74
C VAL A 589 -4.35 7.81 25.37
N LYS A 590 -4.65 8.29 24.15
CA LYS A 590 -6.02 8.38 23.66
C LYS A 590 -6.69 7.01 23.53
N LEU A 591 -5.96 5.99 23.06
CA LEU A 591 -6.50 4.63 22.99
C LEU A 591 -6.85 4.09 24.39
N SER A 592 -5.99 4.32 25.40
CA SER A 592 -6.23 3.83 26.76
C SER A 592 -7.49 4.42 27.39
N GLU A 593 -7.82 5.68 27.11
CA GLU A 593 -9.08 6.29 27.58
C GLU A 593 -10.30 5.51 27.08
N ILE A 594 -10.30 5.15 25.78
CA ILE A 594 -11.38 4.37 25.15
C ILE A 594 -11.47 2.97 25.76
N LEU A 595 -10.33 2.27 25.89
CA LEU A 595 -10.30 0.89 26.40
C LEU A 595 -10.72 0.81 27.87
N ASN A 596 -10.23 1.73 28.70
CA ASN A 596 -10.57 1.81 30.12
C ASN A 596 -12.06 2.13 30.34
N GLU A 597 -12.66 2.95 29.48
CA GLU A 597 -14.08 3.31 29.59
C GLU A 597 -15.00 2.19 29.08
N LEU A 598 -14.70 1.67 27.88
CA LEU A 598 -15.66 0.83 27.14
C LEU A 598 -15.44 -0.67 27.33
N CYS A 599 -14.24 -1.12 27.73
CA CYS A 599 -13.95 -2.53 27.97
C CYS A 599 -13.05 -2.81 29.19
N PRO A 600 -13.34 -2.24 30.38
CA PRO A 600 -12.45 -2.28 31.56
C PRO A 600 -12.17 -3.68 32.12
N LYS A 601 -12.90 -4.71 31.67
CA LYS A 601 -12.75 -6.09 32.15
C LYS A 601 -11.98 -6.98 31.19
N SER A 602 -11.69 -6.49 29.98
CA SER A 602 -11.03 -7.28 28.94
C SER A 602 -9.57 -7.44 29.31
N SER A 603 -9.09 -8.66 29.30
CA SER A 603 -7.68 -8.95 29.55
C SER A 603 -6.82 -8.50 28.38
N PHE A 604 -5.52 -8.30 28.60
CA PHE A 604 -4.59 -7.97 27.52
C PHE A 604 -3.26 -8.70 27.63
N ILE A 605 -2.62 -8.88 26.49
CA ILE A 605 -1.20 -9.27 26.39
C ILE A 605 -0.43 -8.27 25.51
N PRO A 606 0.88 -8.08 25.75
CA PRO A 606 1.74 -7.39 24.80
C PRO A 606 2.07 -8.34 23.62
N GLU A 607 1.49 -8.08 22.45
CA GLU A 607 1.76 -8.83 21.22
C GLU A 607 2.82 -8.12 20.38
N ILE A 608 4.04 -8.09 20.92
CA ILE A 608 5.18 -7.50 20.23
C ILE A 608 5.84 -8.54 19.35
N TRP A 609 6.06 -8.19 18.08
CA TRP A 609 6.82 -9.02 17.16
C TRP A 609 8.17 -9.37 17.77
N GLN A 610 8.40 -10.66 18.00
CA GLN A 610 9.64 -11.18 18.62
C GLN A 610 9.87 -10.69 20.06
N GLY A 611 8.82 -10.32 20.78
CA GLY A 611 8.93 -9.83 22.16
C GLY A 611 9.50 -10.84 23.15
N HIS A 612 9.38 -12.14 22.85
CA HIS A 612 9.92 -13.25 23.64
C HIS A 612 11.45 -13.37 23.57
N LYS A 613 12.09 -12.79 22.54
CA LYS A 613 13.55 -12.84 22.38
C LYS A 613 14.26 -12.14 23.53
N ASN A 614 15.52 -12.52 23.72
CA ASN A 614 16.34 -12.05 24.83
C ASN A 614 15.62 -12.21 26.19
N GLY A 615 14.86 -13.31 26.32
CA GLY A 615 13.97 -13.68 27.43
C GLY A 615 12.96 -12.62 27.82
N GLY A 616 12.12 -12.24 26.86
CA GLY A 616 10.95 -11.40 27.04
C GLY A 616 11.22 -9.90 26.97
N GLU A 617 12.37 -9.46 26.47
CA GLU A 617 12.76 -8.04 26.51
C GLU A 617 11.71 -7.13 25.87
N GLY A 618 11.15 -7.53 24.72
CA GLY A 618 10.10 -6.75 24.07
C GLY A 618 8.81 -6.68 24.90
N PHE A 619 8.46 -7.75 25.62
CA PHE A 619 7.31 -7.75 26.53
C PHE A 619 7.55 -6.80 27.72
N TRP A 620 8.74 -6.82 28.33
CA TRP A 620 9.05 -5.96 29.48
C TRP A 620 9.04 -4.49 29.09
N VAL A 621 9.58 -4.15 27.91
CA VAL A 621 9.54 -2.78 27.39
C VAL A 621 8.10 -2.35 27.11
N ALA A 622 7.27 -3.21 26.50
CA ALA A 622 5.86 -2.90 26.24
C ALA A 622 5.09 -2.64 27.54
N LEU A 623 5.19 -3.56 28.51
CA LEU A 623 4.53 -3.42 29.81
C LEU A 623 5.02 -2.18 30.57
N ASP A 624 6.30 -1.85 30.50
CA ASP A 624 6.84 -0.61 31.08
C ASP A 624 6.24 0.65 30.45
N ARG A 625 5.98 0.64 29.13
CA ARG A 625 5.40 1.78 28.40
C ARG A 625 3.89 1.90 28.57
N LEU A 626 3.21 0.78 28.74
CA LEU A 626 1.77 0.73 29.04
C LEU A 626 1.46 1.04 30.51
N ASN A 627 2.47 1.03 31.38
CA ASN A 627 2.28 1.28 32.80
C ASN A 627 1.66 2.68 33.04
N ASN A 628 0.60 2.73 33.85
CA ASN A 628 -0.27 3.90 34.08
C ASN A 628 -1.20 4.31 32.94
N LEU A 629 -1.27 3.55 31.83
CA LEU A 629 -2.27 3.74 30.78
C LEU A 629 -3.42 2.75 30.90
N LEU A 630 -3.10 1.46 31.06
CA LEU A 630 -4.06 0.34 31.14
C LEU A 630 -4.16 -0.31 32.52
#